data_AF-A0AA87Q7I6-F1
#
_entry.id   AF-A0AA87Q7I6-F1
#
_cell.length_a   1.000
_cell.length_b   1.000
_cell.length_c   1.000
_cell.angle_alpha   90.00
_cell.angle_beta   90.00
_cell.angle_gamma   90.00
#
_symmetry.space_group_name_H-M   'P 1'
#
loop_
_entity.id
_entity.type
_entity.pdbx_description
1 polymer ?
#
loop_
_entity_poly.entity_id
_entity_poly.type
_entity_poly.pdbx_seq_one_letter_code
_entity_poly.pdbx_strand_id
1 'polypeptide(L)'
;MKKLTSQKRCALQTARKLLQEKAIDIANDIRGRLRNFELKVGLVGTADLEDRVRELTEDIPDLAEIMAALLTTRQKLREEFSRLHRKVSEIAKGNAICRRLMTVPGVGPVTSLAL
;
A
#
# COMPACT_ATOMS: atom_id res chain seq x y z
N MET A 1 -18.96 25.58 7.66
CA MET A 1 -18.31 24.38 8.27
C MET A 1 -18.32 23.10 7.41
N LYS A 2 -19.34 22.79 6.57
CA LYS A 2 -19.42 21.55 5.76
C LYS A 2 -18.27 21.27 4.78
N LYS A 3 -17.57 22.29 4.25
CA LYS A 3 -16.48 22.10 3.27
C LYS A 3 -15.23 21.45 3.87
N LEU A 4 -14.88 21.79 5.11
CA LEU A 4 -13.64 21.35 5.75
C LEU A 4 -13.63 19.84 6.07
N THR A 5 -14.79 19.29 6.46
CA THR A 5 -14.94 17.85 6.72
C THR A 5 -14.86 17.02 5.44
N SER A 6 -15.41 17.52 4.32
CA SER A 6 -15.29 16.85 3.02
C SER A 6 -13.85 16.92 2.49
N GLN A 7 -13.19 18.08 2.59
CA GLN A 7 -11.80 18.26 2.18
C GLN A 7 -10.84 17.34 2.96
N LYS A 8 -11.03 17.20 4.28
CA LYS A 8 -10.25 16.27 5.11
C LYS A 8 -10.43 14.81 4.69
N ARG A 9 -11.65 14.39 4.31
CA ARG A 9 -11.91 13.03 3.80
C ARG A 9 -11.28 12.79 2.43
N CYS A 10 -11.39 13.75 1.53
CA CYS A 10 -10.74 13.70 0.22
C CYS A 10 -9.21 13.59 0.37
N ALA A 11 -8.60 14.45 1.18
CA ALA A 11 -7.17 14.40 1.46
C ALA A 11 -6.72 13.03 2.02
N LEU A 12 -7.50 12.43 2.93
CA LEU A 12 -7.22 11.10 3.47
C LEU A 12 -7.26 10.01 2.39
N GLN A 13 -8.26 10.04 1.50
CA GLN A 13 -8.37 9.06 0.42
C GLN A 13 -7.23 9.22 -0.61
N THR A 14 -6.89 10.45 -0.99
CA THR A 14 -5.78 10.76 -1.89
C THR A 14 -4.44 10.30 -1.30
N ALA A 15 -4.18 10.63 -0.02
CA ALA A 15 -2.96 10.20 0.66
C ALA A 15 -2.86 8.67 0.73
N ARG A 16 -3.96 7.97 1.05
CA ARG A 16 -4.00 6.50 1.06
C ARG A 16 -3.69 5.92 -0.32
N LYS A 17 -4.29 6.46 -1.38
CA LYS A 17 -4.04 6.02 -2.77
C LYS A 17 -2.58 6.23 -3.17
N LEU A 18 -2.02 7.40 -2.86
CA LEU A 18 -0.61 7.71 -3.10
C LEU A 18 0.34 6.70 -2.45
N LEU A 19 0.13 6.38 -1.16
CA LEU A 19 0.98 5.41 -0.46
C LEU A 19 0.91 4.01 -1.09
N GLN A 20 -0.26 3.59 -1.54
CA GLN A 20 -0.44 2.31 -2.24
C GLN A 20 0.31 2.30 -3.58
N GLU A 21 0.14 3.34 -4.39
CA GLU A 21 0.81 3.48 -5.68
C GLU A 21 2.33 3.47 -5.50
N LYS A 22 2.86 4.22 -4.53
CA LYS A 22 4.30 4.23 -4.26
C LYS A 22 4.84 2.89 -3.76
N ALA A 23 4.08 2.14 -2.96
CA ALA A 23 4.49 0.79 -2.57
C ALA A 23 4.54 -0.17 -3.77
N ILE A 24 3.64 0.01 -4.76
CA ILE A 24 3.63 -0.77 -6.01
C ILE A 24 4.80 -0.36 -6.91
N ASP A 25 5.03 0.95 -7.07
CA ASP A 25 6.15 1.49 -7.85
C ASP A 25 7.48 0.91 -7.37
N ILE A 26 7.73 0.92 -6.05
CA ILE A 26 8.96 0.36 -5.46
C ILE A 26 9.04 -1.16 -5.70
N ALA A 27 7.93 -1.89 -5.53
CA ALA A 27 7.93 -3.32 -5.81
C ALA A 27 8.25 -3.65 -7.28
N ASN A 28 7.82 -2.79 -8.20
CA ASN A 28 8.13 -2.94 -9.63
C ASN A 28 9.59 -2.56 -9.93
N ASP A 29 10.10 -1.50 -9.31
CA ASP A 29 11.51 -1.10 -9.42
C ASP A 29 12.45 -2.20 -8.92
N ILE A 30 12.16 -2.81 -7.76
CA ILE A 30 12.89 -3.96 -7.22
C ILE A 30 12.94 -5.11 -8.25
N ARG A 31 11.78 -5.49 -8.82
CA ARG A 31 11.73 -6.56 -9.83
C ARG A 31 12.51 -6.20 -11.09
N GLY A 32 12.43 -4.94 -11.53
CA GLY A 32 13.17 -4.45 -12.70
C GLY A 32 14.68 -4.50 -12.49
N ARG A 33 15.15 -4.07 -11.31
CA ARG A 33 16.57 -4.13 -10.93
C ARG A 33 17.07 -5.57 -10.87
N LEU A 34 16.36 -6.46 -10.19
CA LEU A 34 16.76 -7.87 -10.10
C LEU A 34 16.84 -8.53 -11.49
N ARG A 35 15.93 -8.19 -12.40
CA ARG A 35 15.98 -8.66 -13.79
C ARG A 35 17.27 -8.23 -14.52
N ASN A 36 17.84 -7.07 -14.20
CA ASN A 36 19.11 -6.62 -14.81
C ASN A 36 20.33 -7.43 -14.33
N PHE A 37 20.23 -8.07 -13.17
CA PHE A 37 21.24 -9.00 -12.65
C PHE A 37 20.92 -10.47 -12.99
N GLU A 38 19.99 -10.70 -13.94
CA GLU A 38 19.49 -12.04 -14.32
C GLU A 38 18.78 -12.82 -13.19
N LEU A 39 18.52 -12.17 -12.05
CA LEU A 39 17.81 -12.72 -10.91
C LEU A 39 16.29 -12.63 -11.12
N LYS A 40 15.64 -13.78 -11.32
CA LYS A 40 14.19 -13.84 -11.54
C LYS A 40 13.43 -14.04 -10.24
N VAL A 41 12.68 -13.02 -9.86
CA VAL A 41 11.79 -13.04 -8.69
C VAL A 41 10.64 -14.06 -8.85
N GLY A 42 10.14 -14.26 -10.07
CA GLY A 42 9.01 -15.15 -10.34
C GLY A 42 7.66 -14.58 -9.87
N LEU A 43 6.62 -15.42 -9.91
CA LEU A 43 5.27 -15.06 -9.45
C LEU A 43 5.20 -15.23 -7.93
N VAL A 44 5.58 -14.21 -7.18
CA VAL A 44 5.48 -14.19 -5.71
C VAL A 44 4.37 -13.27 -5.24
N GLY A 45 3.70 -13.69 -4.16
CA GLY A 45 2.74 -12.88 -3.45
C GLY A 45 3.36 -11.59 -2.92
N THR A 46 2.53 -10.61 -2.56
CA THR A 46 3.04 -9.37 -1.98
C THR A 46 3.69 -9.55 -0.61
N ALA A 47 3.38 -10.64 0.09
CA ALA A 47 4.03 -11.03 1.34
C ALA A 47 5.41 -11.64 1.06
N ASP A 48 5.51 -12.51 0.06
CA ASP A 48 6.71 -13.32 -0.20
C ASP A 48 7.81 -12.57 -0.98
N LEU A 49 7.51 -11.35 -1.44
CA LEU A 49 8.46 -10.54 -2.20
C LEU A 49 9.72 -10.22 -1.38
N GLU A 50 9.60 -9.93 -0.08
CA GLU A 50 10.74 -9.57 0.76
C GLU A 50 11.70 -10.74 0.93
N ASP A 51 11.18 -11.90 1.32
CA ASP A 51 11.99 -13.11 1.53
C ASP A 51 12.65 -13.55 0.23
N ARG A 52 11.91 -13.52 -0.89
CA ARG A 52 12.45 -13.89 -2.20
C ARG A 52 13.55 -12.95 -2.67
N VAL A 53 13.42 -11.65 -2.41
CA VAL A 53 14.46 -10.67 -2.78
C VAL A 53 15.71 -10.91 -1.96
N ARG A 54 15.57 -11.17 -0.65
CA ARG A 54 16.71 -11.47 0.24
C ARG A 54 17.47 -12.72 -0.21
N GLU A 55 16.74 -13.81 -0.50
CA GLU A 55 17.30 -15.06 -1.04
C GLU A 55 18.08 -14.82 -2.34
N LEU A 56 17.50 -14.06 -3.28
CA LEU A 56 18.15 -13.80 -4.57
C LEU A 56 19.40 -12.93 -4.48
N THR A 57 19.54 -12.13 -3.42
CA THR A 57 20.67 -11.21 -3.24
C THR A 57 21.71 -11.69 -2.24
N GLU A 58 21.54 -12.85 -1.62
CA GLU A 58 22.40 -13.36 -0.54
C GLU A 58 23.88 -13.39 -0.93
N ASP A 59 24.18 -13.79 -2.18
CA ASP A 59 25.55 -13.90 -2.70
C ASP A 59 26.12 -12.58 -3.25
N ILE A 60 25.36 -11.47 -3.22
CA ILE A 60 25.77 -10.17 -3.79
C ILE A 60 25.56 -9.06 -2.74
N PRO A 61 26.51 -8.86 -1.81
CA PRO A 61 26.34 -7.95 -0.67
C PRO A 61 25.94 -6.52 -1.03
N ASP A 62 26.58 -5.93 -2.05
CA ASP A 62 26.28 -4.56 -2.51
C ASP A 62 24.84 -4.45 -3.03
N LEU A 63 24.34 -5.48 -3.72
CA LEU A 63 22.96 -5.53 -4.21
C LEU A 63 21.98 -5.77 -3.08
N ALA A 64 22.34 -6.61 -2.10
CA ALA A 64 21.54 -6.90 -0.93
C ALA A 64 21.28 -5.63 -0.10
N GLU A 65 22.30 -4.78 0.08
CA GLU A 65 22.16 -3.50 0.80
C GLU A 65 21.17 -2.56 0.09
N ILE A 66 21.32 -2.41 -1.23
CA ILE A 66 20.41 -1.59 -2.06
C ILE A 66 18.98 -2.13 -1.95
N MET A 67 18.80 -3.44 -2.07
CA MET A 67 17.47 -4.07 -1.98
C MET A 67 16.88 -3.93 -0.59
N ALA A 68 17.66 -4.10 0.47
CA ALA A 68 17.20 -3.94 1.85
C ALA A 68 16.63 -2.53 2.10
N ALA A 69 17.26 -1.49 1.56
CA ALA A 69 16.75 -0.12 1.66
C ALA A 69 15.40 0.06 0.93
N LEU A 70 15.26 -0.51 -0.27
CA LEU A 70 14.01 -0.46 -1.04
C LEU A 70 12.89 -1.24 -0.36
N LEU A 71 13.19 -2.44 0.18
CA LEU A 71 12.25 -3.26 0.92
C LEU A 71 11.75 -2.54 2.18
N THR A 72 12.66 -1.94 2.96
CA THR A 72 12.33 -1.15 4.16
C THR A 72 11.40 0.02 3.82
N THR A 73 11.70 0.73 2.72
CA THR A 73 10.87 1.85 2.26
C THR A 73 9.47 1.38 1.87
N ARG A 74 9.39 0.28 1.11
CA ARG A 74 8.11 -0.34 0.72
C ARG A 74 7.31 -0.79 1.94
N GLN A 75 7.96 -1.42 2.92
CA GLN A 75 7.32 -1.85 4.16
C GLN A 75 6.70 -0.66 4.88
N LYS A 76 7.46 0.44 5.03
CA LYS A 76 6.96 1.66 5.67
C LYS A 76 5.75 2.25 4.94
N LEU A 77 5.78 2.30 3.61
CA LEU A 77 4.63 2.76 2.82
C LEU A 77 3.39 1.89 3.04
N ARG A 78 3.56 0.57 3.13
CA ARG A 78 2.45 -0.36 3.41
C ARG A 78 1.88 -0.19 4.82
N GLU A 79 2.74 -0.03 5.82
CA GLU A 79 2.32 0.26 7.20
C GLU A 79 1.48 1.54 7.27
N GLU A 80 1.96 2.60 6.64
CA GLU A 80 1.28 3.89 6.60
C GLU A 80 -0.03 3.82 5.80
N PHE A 81 -0.04 3.10 4.67
CA PHE A 81 -1.26 2.80 3.93
C PHE A 81 -2.29 2.10 4.82
N SER A 82 -1.89 1.04 5.55
CA SER A 82 -2.76 0.30 6.46
C SER A 82 -3.28 1.19 7.58
N ARG A 83 -2.44 2.09 8.12
CA ARG A 83 -2.84 3.08 9.13
C ARG A 83 -3.92 4.02 8.59
N LEU A 84 -3.73 4.60 7.40
CA LEU A 84 -4.73 5.46 6.77
C LEU A 84 -6.01 4.70 6.39
N HIS A 85 -5.88 3.45 5.93
CA HIS A 85 -7.01 2.60 5.58
C HIS A 85 -7.88 2.25 6.80
N ARG A 86 -7.25 1.94 7.94
CA ARG A 86 -7.96 1.76 9.22
C ARG A 86 -8.69 3.03 9.62
N LYS A 87 -8.05 4.20 9.49
CA LYS A 87 -8.69 5.50 9.79
C LYS A 87 -9.90 5.77 8.91
N VAL A 88 -9.84 5.46 7.62
CA VAL A 88 -11.01 5.51 6.71
C VAL A 88 -12.12 4.59 7.22
N SER A 89 -11.77 3.35 7.60
CA SER A 89 -12.74 2.37 8.09
C SER A 89 -13.44 2.81 9.38
N GLU A 90 -12.72 3.38 10.33
CA GLU A 90 -13.29 3.91 11.58
C GLU A 90 -14.23 5.10 11.34
N ILE A 91 -13.85 6.03 10.45
CA ILE A 91 -14.71 7.16 10.07
C ILE A 91 -15.99 6.66 9.38
N ALA A 92 -15.89 5.63 8.54
CA ALA A 92 -17.04 5.04 7.86
C ALA A 92 -17.98 4.34 8.85
N LYS A 93 -17.43 3.55 9.79
CA LYS A 93 -18.22 2.86 10.83
C LYS A 93 -18.91 3.84 11.78
N GLY A 94 -18.30 4.98 12.08
CA GLY A 94 -18.91 6.02 12.92
C GLY A 94 -20.05 6.78 12.25
N ASN A 95 -20.19 6.72 10.92
CA ASN A 95 -21.20 7.44 10.15
C ASN A 95 -22.40 6.54 9.82
N ALA A 96 -23.58 6.90 10.33
CA ALA A 96 -24.82 6.16 10.10
C ALA A 96 -25.18 5.98 8.62
N ILE A 97 -24.85 6.97 7.76
CA ILE A 97 -25.05 6.90 6.31
C ILE A 97 -24.08 5.89 5.70
N CYS A 98 -22.80 5.96 6.04
CA CYS A 98 -21.79 5.04 5.53
C CYS A 98 -22.06 3.59 5.99
N ARG A 99 -22.51 3.37 7.23
CA ARG A 99 -22.96 2.04 7.69
C ARG A 99 -24.11 1.49 6.85
N ARG A 100 -25.09 2.33 6.52
CA ARG A 100 -26.24 1.93 5.70
C ARG A 100 -25.89 1.76 4.23
N LEU A 101 -24.86 2.45 3.74
CA LEU A 101 -24.29 2.20 2.41
C LEU A 101 -23.49 0.90 2.37
N MET A 102 -22.73 0.58 3.44
CA MET A 102 -21.94 -0.65 3.54
C MET A 102 -22.76 -1.95 3.63
N THR A 103 -24.07 -1.88 3.87
CA THR A 103 -24.94 -3.06 3.79
C THR A 103 -25.27 -3.45 2.35
N VAL A 104 -24.96 -2.59 1.37
CA VAL A 104 -25.10 -2.91 -0.06
C VAL A 104 -23.93 -3.80 -0.49
N PRO A 105 -24.17 -4.96 -1.12
CA PRO A 105 -23.11 -5.82 -1.63
C PRO A 105 -22.15 -5.05 -2.54
N GLY A 106 -20.85 -5.12 -2.27
CA GLY A 106 -19.81 -4.41 -3.04
C GLY A 106 -19.50 -2.98 -2.56
N VAL A 107 -20.21 -2.43 -1.57
CA VAL A 107 -19.90 -1.13 -0.98
C VAL A 107 -19.09 -1.30 0.30
N GLY A 108 -17.78 -1.07 0.20
CA GLY A 108 -16.87 -1.11 1.36
C GLY A 108 -16.75 0.23 2.10
N PRO A 109 -15.99 0.27 3.21
CA PRO A 109 -15.78 1.49 4.00
C PRO A 109 -15.20 2.66 3.21
N VAL A 110 -14.33 2.36 2.25
CA VAL A 110 -13.75 3.35 1.33
C VAL A 110 -14.83 3.94 0.42
N THR A 111 -15.58 3.08 -0.29
CA THR A 111 -16.63 3.49 -1.23
C THR A 111 -17.74 4.26 -0.52
N SER A 112 -18.14 3.82 0.67
CA SER A 112 -19.19 4.47 1.47
C SER A 112 -18.83 5.89 1.95
N LEU A 113 -17.54 6.23 2.05
CA LEU A 113 -17.08 7.56 2.43
C LEU A 113 -16.82 8.50 1.25
N ALA A 114 -16.78 7.96 0.05
CA ALA A 114 -16.66 8.71 -1.20
C ALA A 114 -18.04 9.12 -1.77
N LEU A 115 -19.11 8.44 -1.36
CA LEU A 115 -20.52 8.75 -1.65
C LEU A 115 -21.07 9.78 -0.66
#